data_AF-A0A8X6WH64-F1
#
_entry.id   AF-A0A8X6WH64-F1
#
_cell.length_a   1.000
_cell.length_b   1.000
_cell.length_c   1.000
_cell.angle_alpha   90.00
_cell.angle_beta   90.00
_cell.angle_gamma   90.00
#
_symmetry.space_group_name_H-M   'P 1'
#
loop_
_entity.id
_entity.type
_entity.pdbx_description
1 polymer ?
#
loop_
_entity_poly.entity_id
_entity_poly.type
_entity_poly.pdbx_seq_one_letter_code
_entity_poly.pdbx_strand_id
1 'polypeptide(L)'
;MTHILTYLHYNGNGTNPDLTLASADIADDVEREVICDPGSGHRMIITGIGFDTSNSSKRPFRNRWNFAKADWKNFTLYVKIIFETAKKWIPRGKQFNYKPFWNENLAALKEKSSTARFIAEQSKNPEDVQNWRKSVALLQPSKGNSYRET
;
A
#
# COMPACT_ATOMS: atom_id res chain seq x y z
N MET A 1 9.13 34.42 8.41
CA MET A 1 9.66 33.09 8.77
C MET A 1 8.72 32.05 8.22
N THR A 2 9.14 31.35 7.18
CA THR A 2 8.36 30.28 6.52
C THR A 2 8.55 28.98 7.29
N HIS A 3 7.54 28.57 8.06
CA HIS A 3 7.54 27.26 8.70
C HIS A 3 7.19 26.19 7.67
N ILE A 4 8.16 25.33 7.34
CA ILE A 4 7.92 24.09 6.61
C ILE A 4 7.28 23.13 7.61
N LEU A 5 5.97 22.95 7.53
CA LEU A 5 5.20 22.01 8.34
C LEU A 5 5.27 20.61 7.72
N THR A 6 6.40 19.92 7.89
CA THR A 6 6.42 18.45 7.76
C THR A 6 6.00 17.85 9.09
N TYR A 7 4.69 17.72 9.32
CA TYR A 7 4.20 16.90 10.43
C TYR A 7 2.79 16.35 10.18
N LEU A 8 2.73 15.04 9.97
CA LEU A 8 1.53 14.22 10.15
C LEU A 8 1.17 14.19 11.66
N HIS A 9 0.64 15.29 12.20
CA HIS A 9 0.19 15.33 13.60
C HIS A 9 -1.21 14.70 13.71
N TYR A 10 -1.31 13.68 14.57
CA TYR A 10 -2.57 13.05 14.97
C TYR A 10 -3.18 13.84 16.14
N ASN A 11 -4.37 14.42 15.95
CA ASN A 11 -5.06 15.25 16.95
C ASN A 11 -6.35 14.59 17.51
N GLY A 12 -6.33 13.28 17.76
CA GLY A 12 -7.28 12.58 18.66
C GLY A 12 -8.75 12.46 18.21
N ASN A 13 -9.23 13.27 17.28
CA ASN A 13 -10.64 13.25 16.79
C ASN A 13 -10.80 12.71 15.36
N GLY A 14 -9.74 12.10 14.82
CA GLY A 14 -9.70 11.48 13.50
C GLY A 14 -8.31 11.59 12.87
N THR A 15 -7.83 10.52 12.23
CA THR A 15 -6.67 10.55 11.36
C THR A 15 -7.09 11.02 9.96
N ASN A 16 -6.22 11.70 9.22
CA ASN A 16 -6.33 11.85 7.77
C ASN A 16 -5.16 11.09 7.12
N PRO A 17 -5.19 9.74 7.13
CA PRO A 17 -4.09 8.95 6.57
C PRO A 17 -4.07 9.01 5.03
N ASP A 18 -5.18 9.43 4.43
CA ASP A 18 -5.43 9.34 3.00
C ASP A 18 -4.91 10.60 2.26
N LEU A 19 -3.82 10.42 1.52
CA LEU A 19 -3.08 11.48 0.83
C LEU A 19 -3.26 11.39 -0.68
N THR A 20 -3.40 12.57 -1.33
CA THR A 20 -3.33 12.71 -2.78
C THR A 20 -2.00 13.38 -3.09
N LEU A 21 -1.20 12.79 -3.98
CA LEU A 21 0.08 13.35 -4.42
C LEU A 21 -0.03 13.76 -5.89
N ALA A 22 0.53 14.91 -6.21
CA ALA A 22 0.63 15.44 -7.57
C ALA A 22 2.09 15.84 -7.86
N SER A 23 2.53 15.75 -9.12
CA SER A 23 3.82 16.31 -9.52
C SER A 23 3.78 17.83 -9.36
N ALA A 24 4.92 18.45 -9.06
CA ALA A 24 5.01 19.92 -9.00
C ALA A 24 4.54 20.59 -10.30
N ASP A 25 4.73 19.91 -11.44
CA ASP A 25 4.37 20.41 -12.77
C ASP A 25 2.85 20.51 -13.01
N ILE A 26 2.05 19.82 -12.21
CA ILE A 26 0.58 19.78 -12.33
C ILE A 26 -0.11 20.24 -11.04
N ALA A 27 0.66 20.72 -10.06
CA ALA A 27 0.14 21.04 -8.73
C ALA A 27 -0.88 22.18 -8.79
N ASP A 28 -0.68 23.14 -9.70
CA ASP A 28 -1.58 24.28 -9.90
C ASP A 28 -2.88 23.88 -10.62
N ASP A 29 -2.87 22.77 -11.36
CA ASP A 29 -4.01 22.26 -12.13
C ASP A 29 -4.82 21.19 -11.37
N VAL A 30 -4.44 20.88 -10.13
CA VAL A 30 -5.04 19.83 -9.31
C VAL A 30 -5.87 20.43 -8.18
N GLU A 31 -7.14 20.07 -8.14
CA GLU A 31 -8.05 20.41 -7.05
C GLU A 31 -8.33 19.18 -6.18
N ARG A 32 -8.42 19.37 -4.86
CA ARG A 32 -8.73 18.30 -3.90
C ARG A 32 -9.87 18.71 -2.98
N GLU A 33 -10.89 17.87 -2.88
CA GLU A 33 -12.00 18.02 -1.94
C GLU A 33 -12.14 16.77 -1.08
N VAL A 34 -12.47 16.95 0.21
CA VAL A 34 -12.74 15.84 1.14
C VAL A 34 -14.22 15.87 1.51
N ILE A 35 -14.96 14.85 1.07
CA ILE A 35 -16.40 14.74 1.28
C ILE A 35 -16.68 13.85 2.50
N CYS A 36 -17.63 14.29 3.33
CA CYS A 36 -18.10 13.52 4.47
C CYS A 36 -18.99 12.36 3.98
N ASP A 37 -18.63 11.12 4.33
CA ASP A 37 -19.43 9.94 4.06
C ASP A 37 -20.30 9.62 5.29
N PRO A 38 -21.64 9.52 5.16
CA PRO A 38 -22.51 9.18 6.29
C PRO A 38 -22.38 7.72 6.79
N GLY A 39 -21.61 6.84 6.12
CA GLY A 39 -21.59 5.40 6.45
C GLY A 39 -20.21 4.75 6.65
N SER A 40 -19.10 5.43 6.37
CA SER A 40 -17.74 4.88 6.44
C SER A 40 -16.89 5.51 7.54
N GLY A 41 -15.98 4.73 8.13
CA GLY A 41 -14.95 5.24 9.03
C GLY A 41 -13.88 6.10 8.34
N HIS A 42 -13.91 6.20 7.02
CA HIS A 42 -13.03 7.03 6.19
C HIS A 42 -13.83 8.10 5.44
N ARG A 43 -13.20 9.26 5.21
CA ARG A 43 -13.76 10.32 4.36
C ARG A 43 -13.37 10.10 2.90
N MET A 44 -14.29 10.36 2.00
CA MET A 44 -14.02 10.29 0.56
C MET A 44 -13.16 11.47 0.14
N ILE A 45 -12.21 11.25 -0.77
CA ILE A 45 -11.39 12.30 -1.37
C ILE A 45 -11.70 12.34 -2.86
N ILE A 46 -12.15 13.50 -3.35
CA ILE A 46 -12.30 13.78 -4.77
C ILE A 46 -11.08 14.60 -5.21
N THR A 47 -10.50 14.24 -6.35
CA THR A 47 -9.39 14.97 -6.95
C THR A 47 -9.75 15.29 -8.40
N GLY A 48 -9.84 16.57 -8.72
CA GLY A 48 -10.02 17.08 -10.08
C GLY A 48 -8.68 17.43 -10.69
N ILE A 49 -8.51 17.19 -11.99
CA ILE A 49 -7.33 17.60 -12.75
C ILE A 49 -7.80 18.40 -13.95
N GLY A 50 -7.47 19.69 -13.97
CA GLY A 50 -7.67 20.55 -15.13
C GLY A 50 -6.66 20.19 -16.22
N PHE A 51 -7.13 19.93 -17.44
CA PHE A 51 -6.24 19.83 -18.59
C PHE A 51 -6.59 20.95 -19.56
N ASP A 52 -5.71 21.93 -19.70
CA ASP A 52 -5.78 22.92 -20.76
C ASP A 52 -5.58 22.21 -22.12
N THR A 53 -6.69 21.95 -22.81
CA THR A 53 -6.70 21.33 -24.14
C THR A 53 -6.20 22.25 -25.26
N SER A 54 -5.92 23.53 -24.94
CA SER A 54 -5.50 24.57 -25.89
C SER A 54 -4.03 24.46 -26.33
N ASN A 55 -3.16 23.80 -25.55
CA ASN A 55 -1.73 23.65 -25.84
C ASN A 55 -1.37 22.33 -26.55
N SER A 56 -2.09 21.97 -27.62
CA SER A 56 -1.83 20.76 -28.41
C SER A 56 -0.48 20.75 -29.17
N SER A 57 0.25 21.88 -29.20
CA SER A 57 1.45 22.08 -30.03
C SER A 57 2.79 21.96 -29.32
N LYS A 58 2.83 21.69 -28.00
CA LYS A 58 4.09 21.44 -27.28
C LYS A 58 4.01 20.20 -26.40
N ARG A 59 3.67 19.04 -26.99
CA ARG A 59 4.00 17.79 -26.31
C ARG A 59 5.54 17.77 -26.24
N PRO A 60 6.17 17.83 -25.05
CA PRO A 60 7.61 17.62 -24.96
C PRO A 60 7.88 16.30 -25.68
N PHE A 61 8.88 16.28 -26.54
CA PHE A 61 9.28 15.08 -27.28
C PHE A 61 9.26 13.94 -26.27
N ARG A 62 8.38 12.94 -26.44
CA ARG A 62 8.29 11.85 -25.47
C ARG A 62 9.70 11.35 -25.32
N ASN A 63 10.27 11.47 -24.13
CA ASN A 63 11.56 10.87 -23.82
C ASN A 63 11.33 9.36 -23.92
N ARG A 64 11.44 8.85 -25.15
CA ARG A 64 11.42 7.42 -25.42
C ARG A 64 12.73 6.94 -24.86
N TRP A 65 12.65 6.19 -23.78
CA TRP A 65 13.77 5.45 -23.24
C TRP A 65 14.40 4.65 -24.38
N ASN A 66 15.51 5.15 -24.89
CA ASN A 66 16.22 4.50 -25.96
C ASN A 66 17.27 3.60 -25.32
N PHE A 67 16.93 2.32 -25.17
CA PHE A 67 17.83 1.29 -24.63
C PHE A 67 19.15 1.20 -25.41
N ALA A 68 19.20 1.60 -26.69
CA ALA A 68 20.45 1.63 -27.46
C ALA A 68 21.37 2.80 -27.09
N LYS A 69 20.83 3.88 -26.49
CA LYS A 69 21.62 5.03 -26.01
C LYS A 69 22.07 4.86 -24.55
N ALA A 70 21.62 3.83 -23.85
CA ALA A 70 22.01 3.60 -22.47
C ALA A 70 23.47 3.12 -22.40
N ASP A 71 24.22 3.68 -21.45
CA ASP A 71 25.57 3.22 -21.15
C ASP A 71 25.51 1.98 -20.26
N TRP A 72 25.35 0.83 -20.90
CA TRP A 72 25.24 -0.47 -20.23
C TRP A 72 26.50 -0.86 -19.45
N LYS A 73 27.67 -0.38 -19.88
CA LYS A 73 28.93 -0.69 -19.21
C LYS A 73 28.96 -0.03 -17.83
N ASN A 74 28.64 1.26 -17.78
CA ASN A 74 28.57 1.99 -16.51
C ASN A 74 27.43 1.49 -15.62
N PHE A 75 26.25 1.21 -16.18
CA PHE A 75 25.15 0.62 -15.41
C PHE A 75 25.57 -0.70 -14.74
N THR A 76 26.19 -1.60 -15.50
CA THR A 76 26.64 -2.90 -14.97
C THR A 76 27.70 -2.73 -13.89
N LEU A 77 28.62 -1.77 -14.07
CA LEU A 77 29.63 -1.43 -13.07
C LEU A 77 29.00 -0.93 -11.77
N TYR A 78 28.05 0.01 -11.85
CA TYR A 78 27.35 0.53 -10.66
C TYR A 78 26.56 -0.56 -9.94
N VAL A 79 25.82 -1.37 -10.68
CA VAL A 79 25.07 -2.50 -10.11
C VAL A 79 26.02 -3.46 -9.39
N LYS A 80 27.18 -3.77 -9.99
CA LYS A 80 28.19 -4.62 -9.37
C LYS A 80 28.73 -4.00 -8.07
N ILE A 81 29.04 -2.70 -8.06
CA ILE A 81 29.50 -1.99 -6.85
C ILE A 81 28.43 -2.05 -5.76
N ILE A 82 27.17 -1.79 -6.10
CA ILE A 82 26.04 -1.84 -5.16
C ILE A 82 25.91 -3.25 -4.57
N PHE A 83 26.00 -4.30 -5.40
CA PHE A 83 25.93 -5.68 -4.89
C PHE A 83 27.11 -6.05 -4.00
N GLU A 84 28.35 -5.71 -4.38
CA GLU A 84 29.53 -6.04 -3.60
C GLU A 84 29.56 -5.26 -2.27
N THR A 85 29.15 -3.99 -2.29
CA THR A 85 28.99 -3.20 -1.06
C THR A 85 27.86 -3.75 -0.18
N ALA A 86 26.70 -4.08 -0.76
CA ALA A 86 25.60 -4.71 -0.03
C ALA A 86 26.03 -6.03 0.61
N LYS A 87 26.73 -6.92 -0.10
CA LYS A 87 27.24 -8.18 0.46
C LYS A 87 28.22 -7.96 1.60
N LYS A 88 29.10 -6.95 1.48
CA LYS A 88 30.11 -6.64 2.48
C LYS A 88 29.53 -6.02 3.75
N TRP A 89 28.55 -5.13 3.59
CA TRP A 89 28.03 -4.29 4.67
C TRP A 89 26.68 -4.74 5.23
N ILE A 90 25.91 -5.57 4.51
CA ILE A 90 24.70 -6.19 5.03
C ILE A 90 25.11 -7.55 5.60
N PRO A 91 25.35 -7.67 6.93
CA PRO A 91 25.76 -8.91 7.54
C PRO A 91 24.63 -9.94 7.38
N ARG A 92 24.77 -10.83 6.39
CA ARG A 92 23.85 -11.94 6.07
C ARG A 92 22.38 -11.49 5.99
N GLY A 93 21.94 -11.10 4.79
CA GLY A 93 20.53 -10.76 4.49
C GLY A 93 19.48 -11.86 4.76
N LYS A 94 19.87 -13.00 5.35
CA LYS A 94 18.95 -13.94 5.97
C LYS A 94 18.87 -13.58 7.45
N GLN A 95 17.79 -12.92 7.87
CA GLN A 95 17.44 -12.82 9.28
C GLN A 95 17.56 -14.21 9.90
N PHE A 96 18.54 -14.40 10.78
CA PHE A 96 18.79 -15.68 11.42
C PHE A 96 17.52 -16.05 12.20
N ASN A 97 16.89 -17.17 11.85
CA ASN A 97 15.64 -17.66 12.47
C ASN A 97 14.36 -16.84 12.21
N TYR A 98 14.24 -16.07 11.11
CA TYR A 98 12.93 -15.52 10.73
C TYR A 98 11.93 -16.66 10.47
N LYS A 99 10.96 -16.81 11.37
CA LYS A 99 9.81 -17.67 11.19
C LYS A 99 8.72 -16.84 10.52
N PRO A 100 8.29 -17.18 9.30
CA PRO A 100 7.16 -16.52 8.67
C PRO A 100 5.95 -16.59 9.59
N PHE A 101 5.30 -15.45 9.80
CA PHE A 101 4.02 -15.34 10.51
C PHE A 101 2.94 -16.27 9.93
N TRP A 102 3.01 -16.51 8.62
CA TRP A 102 2.08 -17.37 7.91
C TRP A 102 2.47 -18.84 8.08
N ASN A 103 1.85 -19.50 9.06
CA ASN A 103 2.01 -20.94 9.28
C ASN A 103 0.83 -21.74 8.67
N GLU A 104 0.98 -23.06 8.58
CA GLU A 104 -0.02 -23.96 8.00
C GLU A 104 -1.37 -23.89 8.72
N ASN A 105 -1.35 -23.73 10.05
CA ASN A 105 -2.58 -23.57 10.86
C ASN A 105 -3.34 -22.30 10.49
N LEU A 106 -2.63 -21.18 10.28
CA LEU A 106 -3.21 -19.89 9.93
C LEU A 106 -3.72 -19.88 8.49
N ALA A 107 -3.05 -20.63 7.59
CA ALA A 107 -3.53 -20.88 6.24
C ALA A 107 -4.87 -21.65 6.26
N ALA A 108 -4.95 -22.75 7.02
CA ALA A 108 -6.17 -23.55 7.16
C ALA A 108 -7.32 -22.76 7.80
N LEU A 109 -7.04 -21.94 8.83
CA LEU A 109 -8.04 -21.05 9.43
C LEU A 109 -8.52 -19.98 8.44
N LYS A 110 -7.61 -19.42 7.62
CA LYS A 110 -7.97 -18.45 6.59
C LYS A 110 -8.86 -19.07 5.52
N GLU A 111 -8.55 -20.29 5.09
CA GLU A 111 -9.34 -21.03 4.12
C GLU A 111 -10.76 -21.30 4.65
N LYS A 112 -10.89 -21.80 5.88
CA LYS A 112 -12.19 -21.98 6.56
C LYS A 112 -13.00 -20.69 6.65
N SER A 113 -12.34 -19.56 6.91
CA SER A 113 -13.03 -18.27 6.97
C SER A 113 -13.51 -17.81 5.58
N SER A 114 -12.71 -18.04 4.54
CA SER A 114 -13.06 -17.69 3.17
C SER A 114 -14.21 -18.54 2.62
N THR A 115 -14.22 -19.86 2.90
CA THR A 115 -15.34 -20.74 2.51
C THR A 115 -16.62 -20.39 3.26
N ALA A 116 -16.55 -20.13 4.56
CA ALA A 116 -17.70 -19.65 5.35
C ALA A 116 -18.24 -18.31 4.83
N ARG A 117 -17.36 -17.40 4.40
CA ARG A 117 -17.76 -16.14 3.77
C ARG A 117 -18.50 -16.37 2.46
N PHE A 118 -17.97 -17.22 1.58
CA PHE A 118 -18.61 -17.55 0.30
C PHE A 118 -20.01 -18.13 0.52
N ILE A 119 -20.17 -19.04 1.48
CA ILE A 119 -21.46 -19.61 1.85
C ILE A 119 -22.40 -18.53 2.38
N ALA A 120 -21.95 -17.66 3.29
CA ALA A 120 -22.77 -16.59 3.86
C ALA A 120 -23.15 -15.49 2.85
N GLU A 121 -22.32 -15.23 1.83
CA GLU A 121 -22.64 -14.28 0.76
C GLU A 121 -23.70 -14.85 -0.21
N GLN A 122 -23.71 -16.17 -0.41
CA GLN A 122 -24.70 -16.87 -1.25
C GLN A 122 -26.00 -17.17 -0.49
N SER A 123 -25.86 -17.57 0.77
CA SER A 123 -26.96 -17.94 1.65
C SER A 123 -27.43 -16.69 2.39
N LYS A 124 -28.66 -16.24 2.12
CA LYS A 124 -29.31 -15.15 2.86
C LYS A 124 -29.70 -15.55 4.30
N ASN A 125 -29.15 -16.65 4.83
CA ASN A 125 -29.47 -17.19 6.13
C ASN A 125 -28.60 -16.54 7.24
N PRO A 126 -29.22 -16.02 8.32
CA PRO A 126 -28.49 -15.45 9.46
C PRO A 126 -27.51 -16.43 10.13
N GLU A 127 -27.79 -17.74 10.12
CA GLU A 127 -26.92 -18.74 10.77
C GLU A 127 -25.55 -18.85 10.07
N ASP A 128 -25.52 -18.76 8.73
CA ASP A 128 -24.29 -18.82 7.96
C ASP A 128 -23.42 -17.57 8.19
N VAL A 129 -24.05 -16.41 8.38
CA VAL A 129 -23.38 -15.18 8.79
C VAL A 129 -22.78 -15.31 10.19
N GLN A 130 -23.49 -15.95 11.12
CA GLN A 130 -22.95 -16.22 12.46
C GLN A 130 -21.75 -17.17 12.40
N ASN A 131 -21.82 -18.22 11.60
CA ASN A 131 -20.73 -19.18 11.42
C ASN A 131 -19.49 -18.54 10.78
N TRP A 132 -19.68 -17.65 9.80
CA TRP A 132 -18.60 -16.82 9.28
C TRP A 132 -17.97 -15.94 10.36
N ARG A 133 -18.79 -15.21 11.15
CA ARG A 133 -18.29 -14.37 12.26
C ARG A 133 -17.50 -15.17 13.31
N LYS A 134 -17.99 -16.36 13.69
CA LYS A 134 -17.28 -17.29 14.59
C LYS A 134 -15.90 -17.67 14.00
N SER A 135 -15.84 -18.00 12.71
CA SER A 135 -14.57 -18.34 12.04
C SER A 135 -13.56 -17.17 12.00
N VAL A 136 -14.04 -15.95 11.78
CA VAL A 136 -13.21 -14.73 11.78
C VAL A 136 -12.67 -14.45 13.18
N ALA A 137 -13.50 -14.63 14.20
CA ALA A 137 -13.12 -14.45 15.60
C ALA A 137 -12.04 -15.43 16.05
N LEU A 138 -11.93 -16.62 15.47
CA LEU A 138 -10.83 -17.55 15.75
C LEU A 138 -9.53 -17.14 15.07
N LEU A 139 -9.61 -16.53 13.88
CA LEU A 139 -8.45 -16.11 13.11
C LEU A 139 -7.76 -14.86 13.71
N GLN A 140 -8.51 -13.93 14.31
CA GLN A 140 -7.95 -12.69 14.89
C GLN A 140 -6.97 -12.93 16.07
N PRO A 141 -7.29 -13.74 17.10
CA PRO A 141 -6.37 -14.06 18.20
C PRO A 141 -5.16 -14.87 17.74
N SER A 142 -5.33 -15.81 16.79
CA SER A 142 -4.22 -16.61 16.26
C SER A 142 -3.19 -15.74 15.55
N LYS A 143 -3.62 -14.66 14.87
CA LYS A 143 -2.70 -13.63 14.37
C LYS A 143 -1.96 -12.95 15.52
N GLY A 144 -2.66 -12.50 16.56
CA GLY A 144 -2.05 -11.81 17.71
C GLY A 144 -1.05 -12.66 18.51
N ASN A 145 -1.35 -13.94 18.74
CA ASN A 145 -0.51 -14.84 19.55
C ASN A 145 0.78 -15.26 18.82
N SER A 146 0.76 -15.34 17.49
CA SER A 146 1.98 -15.63 16.73
C SER A 146 3.09 -14.59 16.90
N TYR A 147 2.75 -13.37 17.34
CA TYR A 147 3.73 -12.33 17.71
C TYR A 147 4.31 -12.50 19.12
N ARG A 148 3.71 -13.34 19.98
CA ARG A 148 4.09 -13.50 21.39
C ARG A 148 4.92 -14.75 21.67
N GLU A 149 4.91 -15.72 20.75
CA GLU A 149 5.65 -16.99 20.86
C GLU A 149 7.07 -16.91 20.22
N THR A 150 7.49 -15.73 19.78
CA THR A 150 8.82 -15.42 19.23
C THR A 150 9.60 -14.51 20.17
#